data_AF-A0A1S3Y5X0-F1
#
_entry.id   AF-A0A1S3Y5X0-F1
#
_cell.length_a   1.000
_cell.length_b   1.000
_cell.length_c   1.000
_cell.angle_alpha   90.00
_cell.angle_beta   90.00
_cell.angle_gamma   90.00
#
_symmetry.space_group_name_H-M   'P 1'
#
loop_
_entity.id
_entity.type
_entity.pdbx_description
1 polymer ?
#
loop_
_entity_poly.entity_id
_entity_poly.type
_entity_poly.pdbx_seq_one_letter_code
_entity_poly.pdbx_strand_id
1 'polypeptide(L)'
;MDYGRFLVISIGTGSAKWEHKYNASMAAKWGIVNWLFHKGSTPLIEVFFQSSADLVDYHNSVVFQALHSDNNYLRIQEDELSGTEASVDIATKENLERLVEIGQNLLKKPLSRVNLETGLTEPIPKGGTNEEALIRY
;
A
#
# COMPACT_ATOMS: atom_id res chain seq x y z
N MET A 1 -9.69 10.73 22.94
CA MET A 1 -9.39 9.30 22.77
C MET A 1 -7.93 9.12 23.06
N ASP A 2 -7.56 8.22 23.96
CA ASP A 2 -6.15 7.91 24.26
C ASP A 2 -5.70 6.75 23.37
N TYR A 3 -4.94 7.08 22.32
CA TYR A 3 -4.41 6.09 21.37
C TYR A 3 -3.11 5.43 21.83
N GLY A 4 -2.53 5.87 22.96
CA GLY A 4 -1.36 5.21 23.56
C GLY A 4 -1.66 3.80 24.07
N ARG A 5 -2.94 3.44 24.23
CA ARG A 5 -3.41 2.11 24.65
C ARG A 5 -3.69 1.15 23.49
N PHE A 6 -3.71 1.64 22.26
CA PHE A 6 -3.92 0.80 21.09
C PHE A 6 -2.57 0.48 20.46
N LEU A 7 -2.42 -0.76 20.01
CA LEU A 7 -1.36 -1.19 19.12
C LEU A 7 -2.04 -1.70 17.85
N VAL A 8 -1.69 -1.13 16.70
CA VAL A 8 -2.35 -1.40 15.43
C VAL A 8 -1.32 -1.84 14.40
N ILE A 9 -1.48 -3.06 13.90
CA ILE A 9 -0.74 -3.59 12.75
C ILE A 9 -1.70 -3.62 11.56
N SER A 10 -1.36 -2.85 10.53
CA SER A 10 -2.09 -2.74 9.28
C SER A 10 -1.26 -3.39 8.18
N ILE A 11 -1.77 -4.47 7.58
CA ILE A 11 -1.07 -5.22 6.54
C ILE A 11 -1.82 -5.02 5.23
N GLY A 12 -1.14 -4.53 4.21
CA GLY A 12 -1.69 -4.44 2.86
C GLY A 12 -1.24 -5.58 1.96
N THR A 13 -1.95 -5.75 0.86
CA THR A 13 -1.65 -6.75 -0.18
C THR A 13 -0.74 -6.20 -1.29
N GLY A 14 -0.13 -5.05 -1.04
CA GLY A 14 0.66 -4.30 -2.00
C GLY A 14 -0.16 -3.46 -2.98
N SER A 15 0.53 -2.57 -3.66
CA SER A 15 0.03 -1.71 -4.72
C SER A 15 0.93 -1.80 -5.94
N ALA A 16 0.34 -1.56 -7.11
CA ALA A 16 1.13 -1.44 -8.32
C ALA A 16 2.07 -0.24 -8.19
N LYS A 17 3.30 -0.39 -8.66
CA LYS A 17 4.22 0.73 -8.86
C LYS A 17 3.49 1.83 -9.61
N TRP A 18 3.83 3.09 -9.31
CA TRP A 18 3.26 4.26 -9.99
C TRP A 18 3.59 4.28 -11.49
N GLU A 19 2.85 3.50 -12.26
CA GLU A 19 3.05 3.26 -13.69
C GLU A 19 2.37 4.32 -14.57
N HIS A 20 1.66 5.29 -13.96
CA HIS A 20 0.91 6.33 -14.69
C HIS A 20 0.00 5.73 -15.79
N LYS A 21 -0.64 4.59 -15.47
CA LYS A 21 -1.43 3.77 -16.41
C LYS A 21 -2.50 4.57 -17.15
N TYR A 22 -3.05 5.60 -16.51
CA TYR A 22 -4.12 6.44 -17.03
C TYR A 22 -3.79 7.92 -16.85
N ASN A 23 -4.32 8.75 -17.74
CA ASN A 23 -4.27 10.21 -17.61
C ASN A 23 -5.63 10.82 -17.92
N ALA A 24 -5.82 12.09 -17.55
CA ALA A 24 -7.08 12.81 -17.72
C ALA A 24 -7.58 12.83 -19.17
N SER A 25 -6.68 12.99 -20.14
CA SER A 25 -7.02 13.03 -21.57
C SER A 25 -7.55 11.68 -22.09
N MET A 26 -7.09 10.57 -21.53
CA MET A 26 -7.61 9.23 -21.81
C MET A 26 -9.00 9.04 -21.16
N ALA A 27 -9.09 9.31 -19.86
CA ALA A 27 -10.31 9.12 -19.07
C ALA A 27 -11.47 10.02 -19.53
N ALA A 28 -11.19 11.21 -20.08
CA ALA A 28 -12.19 12.12 -20.65
C ALA A 28 -13.00 11.50 -21.80
N LYS A 29 -12.47 10.44 -22.44
CA LYS A 29 -13.13 9.72 -23.53
C LYS A 29 -13.84 8.45 -23.06
N TRP A 30 -13.83 8.15 -21.76
CA TRP A 30 -14.38 6.90 -21.22
C TRP A 30 -15.87 7.02 -20.90
N GLY A 31 -16.65 6.09 -21.45
CA GLY A 31 -17.97 5.73 -20.90
C GLY A 31 -17.86 4.65 -19.83
N ILE A 32 -19.01 4.24 -19.26
CA ILE A 32 -19.09 3.28 -18.14
C ILE A 32 -18.28 1.99 -18.41
N VAL A 33 -18.33 1.45 -19.63
CA VAL A 33 -17.61 0.22 -19.99
C VAL A 33 -16.10 0.38 -19.80
N ASN A 34 -15.51 1.50 -20.25
CA ASN A 34 -14.07 1.73 -20.09
C ASN A 34 -13.69 1.99 -18.63
N TRP A 35 -14.58 2.60 -17.84
CA TRP A 35 -14.35 2.74 -16.40
C TRP A 35 -14.36 1.40 -15.66
N LEU A 36 -15.20 0.45 -16.09
CA LEU A 36 -15.26 -0.89 -15.51
C LEU A 36 -14.17 -1.83 -16.04
N PHE A 37 -13.85 -1.74 -17.32
CA PHE A 37 -12.87 -2.59 -18.00
C PHE A 37 -12.15 -1.84 -19.11
N HIS A 38 -10.83 -1.66 -18.97
CA HIS A 38 -10.00 -1.03 -19.98
C HIS A 38 -8.74 -1.85 -20.22
N LYS A 39 -8.58 -2.41 -21.43
CA LYS A 39 -7.37 -3.14 -21.87
C LYS A 39 -6.87 -4.21 -20.89
N GLY A 40 -7.79 -4.97 -20.28
CA GLY A 40 -7.43 -6.03 -19.32
C GLY A 40 -7.26 -5.56 -17.88
N SER A 41 -7.51 -4.27 -17.60
CA SER A 41 -7.51 -3.69 -16.26
C SER A 41 -8.91 -3.25 -15.84
N THR A 42 -9.09 -2.95 -14.55
CA THR A 42 -10.39 -2.54 -13.97
C THR A 42 -10.28 -1.16 -13.30
N PRO A 43 -10.22 -0.06 -14.07
CA PRO A 43 -9.76 1.24 -13.57
C PRO A 43 -10.50 1.75 -12.34
N LEU A 44 -11.83 1.64 -12.31
CA LEU A 44 -12.63 2.13 -11.18
C LEU A 44 -12.36 1.32 -9.90
N ILE A 45 -12.18 0.01 -10.03
CA ILE A 45 -11.92 -0.90 -8.92
C ILE A 45 -10.52 -0.66 -8.38
N GLU A 46 -9.53 -0.57 -9.27
CA GLU A 46 -8.13 -0.26 -8.94
C GLU A 46 -8.01 1.08 -8.19
N VAL A 47 -8.61 2.15 -8.71
CA VAL A 47 -8.61 3.48 -8.07
C VAL A 47 -9.26 3.44 -6.70
N PHE A 48 -10.40 2.75 -6.57
CA PHE A 48 -11.10 2.64 -5.29
C PHE A 48 -10.26 1.93 -4.22
N PHE A 49 -9.70 0.77 -4.55
CA PHE A 49 -8.89 0.02 -3.59
C PHE A 49 -7.60 0.76 -3.20
N GLN A 50 -6.90 1.36 -4.18
CA GLN A 50 -5.71 2.16 -3.91
C GLN A 50 -6.05 3.35 -3.01
N SER A 51 -7.08 4.13 -3.37
CA SER A 51 -7.48 5.32 -2.62
C SER A 51 -7.94 4.96 -1.21
N SER A 52 -8.62 3.81 -1.04
CA SER A 52 -9.03 3.31 0.27
C SER A 52 -7.82 2.99 1.15
N ALA A 53 -6.83 2.29 0.61
CA ALA A 53 -5.60 1.97 1.33
C ALA A 53 -4.83 3.24 1.75
N ASP A 54 -4.66 4.18 0.81
CA ASP A 54 -3.95 5.44 1.04
C ASP A 54 -4.67 6.31 2.09
N LEU A 55 -6.00 6.44 2.00
CA LEU A 55 -6.79 7.24 2.94
C LEU A 55 -6.76 6.66 4.36
N VAL A 56 -6.87 5.34 4.49
CA VAL A 56 -6.81 4.68 5.81
C VAL A 56 -5.42 4.82 6.42
N ASP A 57 -4.36 4.63 5.64
CA ASP A 57 -3.00 4.77 6.13
C ASP A 57 -2.67 6.20 6.54
N TYR A 58 -3.05 7.17 5.71
CA TYR A 58 -2.88 8.59 6.00
C TYR A 58 -3.66 8.97 7.27
N HIS A 59 -4.94 8.60 7.36
CA HIS A 59 -5.78 8.99 8.50
C HIS A 59 -5.26 8.41 9.82
N ASN A 60 -4.88 7.12 9.83
CA ASN A 60 -4.27 6.50 11.00
C ASN A 60 -2.94 7.17 11.36
N SER A 61 -2.08 7.41 10.37
CA SER A 61 -0.80 8.09 10.58
C SER A 61 -0.97 9.48 11.19
N VAL A 62 -1.94 10.26 10.72
CA VAL A 62 -2.28 11.57 11.31
C VAL A 62 -2.68 11.42 12.77
N VAL A 63 -3.61 10.52 13.08
CA VAL A 63 -4.16 10.36 14.44
C VAL A 63 -3.08 9.90 15.42
N PHE A 64 -2.29 8.89 15.07
CA PHE A 64 -1.25 8.37 15.95
C PHE A 64 -0.09 9.36 16.12
N GLN A 65 0.30 10.10 15.08
CA GLN A 65 1.33 11.15 15.20
C GLN A 65 0.86 12.34 16.02
N ALA A 66 -0.37 12.81 15.82
CA ALA A 66 -0.94 13.94 16.57
C ALA A 66 -1.08 13.64 18.07
N LEU A 67 -1.18 12.36 18.44
CA LEU A 67 -1.27 11.90 19.82
C LEU A 67 0.05 11.34 20.37
N HIS A 68 1.17 11.63 19.71
CA HIS A 68 2.52 11.20 20.11
C HIS A 68 2.63 9.69 20.36
N SER A 69 1.89 8.91 19.58
CA SER A 69 1.80 7.45 19.65
C SER A 69 2.16 6.83 18.29
N ASP A 70 2.99 7.49 17.48
CA ASP A 70 3.31 7.06 16.12
C ASP A 70 3.98 5.67 16.06
N ASN A 71 4.67 5.29 17.13
CA ASN A 71 5.25 3.95 17.27
C ASN A 71 4.23 2.85 17.51
N ASN A 72 2.96 3.17 17.78
CA ASN A 72 1.88 2.22 18.02
C ASN A 72 1.09 1.84 16.76
N TYR A 73 1.39 2.50 15.63
CA TYR A 73 0.81 2.17 14.33
C TYR A 73 1.90 1.69 13.37
N LEU A 74 1.80 0.43 12.97
CA LEU A 74 2.68 -0.23 12.00
C LEU A 74 1.89 -0.52 10.73
N ARG A 75 2.30 0.10 9.62
CA ARG A 75 1.84 -0.23 8.27
C ARG A 75 2.91 -1.04 7.55
N ILE A 76 2.54 -2.21 7.04
CA ILE A 76 3.39 -3.00 6.14
C ILE A 76 2.69 -3.10 4.79
N GLN A 77 3.35 -2.60 3.76
CA GLN A 77 2.81 -2.46 2.41
C GLN A 77 3.96 -2.55 1.39
N GLU A 78 3.71 -3.20 0.27
CA GLU A 78 4.61 -3.26 -0.89
C GLU A 78 4.09 -2.33 -1.99
N ASP A 79 4.78 -1.24 -2.30
CA ASP A 79 4.30 -0.23 -3.25
C ASP A 79 4.93 -0.33 -4.65
N GLU A 80 5.70 -1.40 -4.91
CA GLU A 80 6.43 -1.58 -6.16
C GLU A 80 6.04 -2.86 -6.93
N LEU A 81 4.84 -3.40 -6.72
CA LEU A 81 4.37 -4.53 -7.53
C LEU A 81 4.31 -4.13 -9.01
N SER A 82 4.62 -5.06 -9.90
CA SER A 82 4.56 -4.81 -11.35
C SER A 82 4.03 -6.05 -12.06
N GLY A 83 3.75 -5.95 -13.36
CA GLY A 83 3.42 -7.11 -14.18
C GLY A 83 2.24 -7.94 -13.64
N THR A 84 2.45 -9.25 -13.50
CA THR A 84 1.42 -10.19 -13.03
C THR A 84 1.25 -10.16 -11.52
N GLU A 85 2.28 -9.73 -10.79
CA GLU A 85 2.31 -9.62 -9.35
C GLU A 85 1.39 -8.49 -8.85
N ALA A 86 1.17 -7.46 -9.68
CA ALA A 86 0.21 -6.38 -9.42
C ALA A 86 -1.24 -6.73 -9.81
N SER A 87 -1.50 -7.91 -10.40
CA SER A 87 -2.84 -8.32 -10.81
C SER A 87 -3.59 -9.01 -9.69
N VAL A 88 -4.89 -8.74 -9.59
CA VAL A 88 -5.77 -9.29 -8.53
C VAL A 88 -6.39 -10.65 -8.88
N ASP A 89 -6.28 -11.09 -10.14
CA ASP A 89 -6.98 -12.24 -10.71
C ASP A 89 -6.06 -13.32 -11.29
N ILE A 90 -4.73 -13.11 -11.27
CA ILE A 90 -3.75 -14.07 -11.82
C ILE A 90 -3.29 -15.02 -10.73
N ALA A 91 -4.01 -16.14 -10.57
CA ALA A 91 -3.74 -17.17 -9.56
C ALA A 91 -2.91 -18.37 -10.11
N THR A 92 -1.97 -18.13 -11.02
CA THR A 92 -1.06 -19.19 -11.46
C THR A 92 -0.09 -19.57 -10.34
N LYS A 93 0.36 -20.83 -10.32
CA LYS A 93 1.27 -21.31 -9.28
C LYS A 93 2.55 -20.46 -9.22
N GLU A 94 3.08 -20.13 -10.39
CA GLU A 94 4.28 -19.33 -10.54
C GLU A 94 4.10 -17.91 -9.98
N ASN A 95 2.93 -17.29 -10.19
CA ASN A 95 2.65 -15.95 -9.65
C ASN A 95 2.48 -15.99 -8.13
N LEU A 96 1.79 -17.00 -7.60
CA LEU A 96 1.62 -17.18 -6.15
C LEU A 96 2.96 -17.42 -5.44
N GLU A 97 3.86 -18.22 -6.01
CA GLU A 97 5.20 -18.46 -5.46
C GLU A 97 6.03 -17.16 -5.45
N ARG A 98 5.95 -16.33 -6.50
CA ARG A 98 6.59 -15.00 -6.51
C ARG A 98 5.99 -14.06 -5.46
N LEU A 99 4.67 -14.07 -5.25
CA LEU A 99 4.05 -13.24 -4.21
C LEU A 99 4.51 -13.64 -2.80
N VAL A 100 4.75 -14.94 -2.56
CA VAL A 100 5.38 -15.40 -1.32
C VAL A 100 6.80 -14.85 -1.18
N GLU A 101 7.61 -14.92 -2.23
CA GLU A 101 8.97 -14.36 -2.25
C GLU A 101 8.96 -12.84 -1.99
N ILE A 102 8.05 -12.10 -2.63
CA ILE A 102 7.86 -10.66 -2.40
C ILE A 102 7.54 -10.39 -0.93
N GLY A 103 6.63 -11.16 -0.32
CA GLY A 103 6.31 -11.04 1.11
C GLY A 103 7.52 -11.30 2.02
N GLN A 104 8.34 -12.30 1.69
CA GLN A 104 9.58 -12.60 2.42
C GLN A 104 10.62 -11.47 2.26
N ASN A 105 10.75 -10.90 1.07
CA ASN A 105 11.63 -9.77 0.80
C ASN A 105 11.14 -8.49 1.50
N LEU A 106 9.82 -8.30 1.59
CA LEU A 106 9.20 -7.17 2.28
C LEU A 106 9.57 -7.14 3.77
N LEU A 107 9.74 -8.29 4.42
CA LEU A 107 10.24 -8.37 5.79
C LEU A 107 11.62 -7.73 5.95
N LYS A 108 12.46 -7.78 4.92
CA LYS A 108 13.83 -7.23 4.94
C LYS A 108 13.89 -5.77 4.49
N LYS A 109 12.82 -5.22 3.92
CA LYS A 109 12.77 -3.80 3.52
C LYS A 109 12.80 -2.88 4.76
N PRO A 110 13.33 -1.64 4.62
CA PRO A 110 13.30 -0.65 5.68
C PRO A 110 11.87 -0.37 6.14
N LEU A 111 11.70 -0.24 7.45
CA LEU A 111 10.44 0.22 8.03
C LEU A 111 10.15 1.63 7.49
N SER A 112 8.94 1.81 6.96
CA SER A 112 8.54 3.05 6.30
C SER A 112 7.21 3.56 6.86
N ARG A 113 6.93 4.85 6.65
CA ARG A 113 5.69 5.51 7.06
C ARG A 113 5.33 6.57 6.05
N VAL A 114 4.04 6.82 5.87
CA VAL A 114 3.58 7.94 5.05
C VAL A 114 4.06 9.27 5.63
N ASN A 115 4.65 10.09 4.78
CA ASN A 115 4.98 11.47 5.05
C ASN A 115 3.70 12.30 4.89
N LEU A 116 3.29 13.00 5.95
CA LEU A 116 2.00 13.71 5.97
C LEU A 116 1.95 14.95 5.08
N GLU A 117 3.11 15.49 4.68
CA GLU A 117 3.23 16.63 3.77
C GLU A 117 3.18 16.19 2.31
N THR A 118 3.90 15.12 1.96
CA THR A 118 4.01 14.65 0.57
C THR A 118 2.97 13.60 0.21
N GLY A 119 2.40 12.92 1.20
CA GLY A 119 1.51 11.76 1.03
C GLY A 119 2.22 10.49 0.57
N LEU A 120 3.56 10.48 0.48
CA LEU A 120 4.34 9.35 0.01
C LEU A 120 4.90 8.53 1.17
N THR A 121 5.00 7.22 0.97
CA THR A 121 5.65 6.30 1.92
C THR A 121 7.16 6.49 1.88
N GLU A 122 7.76 6.83 3.03
CA GLU A 122 9.20 7.09 3.15
C GLU A 122 9.82 6.25 4.27
N PRO A 123 11.07 5.75 4.10
CA PRO A 123 11.77 5.02 5.17
C PRO A 123 11.94 5.87 6.43
N ILE A 124 11.67 5.28 7.59
CA ILE A 124 11.90 5.93 8.89
C ILE A 124 13.40 5.89 9.20
N PRO A 125 14.07 7.04 9.40
CA PRO A 125 15.49 7.05 9.77
C PRO A 125 15.74 6.24 11.04
N LYS A 126 16.64 5.25 10.96
CA LYS A 126 16.99 4.34 12.06
C LYS A 126 15.80 3.49 12.58
N GLY A 127 14.73 3.32 11.78
CA GLY A 127 13.57 2.51 12.13
C GLY A 127 13.79 0.98 12.12
N GLY A 128 14.87 0.53 11.48
CA GLY A 128 15.16 -0.89 11.27
C GLY A 128 14.40 -1.47 10.07
N THR A 129 14.23 -2.78 10.04
CA THR A 129 13.45 -3.50 9.01
C THR A 129 12.01 -3.78 9.46
N ASN A 130 11.15 -4.17 8.52
CA ASN A 130 9.79 -4.63 8.82
C ASN A 130 9.79 -5.85 9.75
N GLU A 131 10.73 -6.79 9.57
CA GLU A 131 10.91 -7.96 10.44
C GLU A 131 11.23 -7.56 11.88
N GLU A 132 12.19 -6.65 12.06
CA GLU A 132 12.55 -6.15 13.38
C GLU A 132 11.39 -5.42 14.04
N ALA A 133 10.62 -4.65 13.27
CA ALA A 133 9.42 -3.98 13.75
C ALA A 133 8.37 -4.99 14.22
N LEU A 134 8.10 -6.04 13.45
CA LEU A 134 7.15 -7.10 13.81
C LEU A 134 7.55 -7.88 15.06
N ILE A 135 8.85 -8.13 15.27
CA ILE A 135 9.34 -8.83 16.47
C ILE A 135 9.17 -7.96 17.73
N ARG A 136 9.27 -6.63 17.59
CA ARG A 136 9.11 -5.69 18.71
C ARG A 136 7.65 -5.48 19.14
N TYR A 137 6.71 -5.72 18.22
CA TYR A 137 5.28 -5.47 18.41
C TYR A 137 4.58 -6.53 19.26
#